data_AF-A0A0D3J2C3-F1
#
_entry.id   AF-A0A0D3J2C3-F1
#
_cell.length_a   1.000
_cell.length_b   1.000
_cell.length_c   1.000
_cell.angle_alpha   90.00
_cell.angle_beta   90.00
_cell.angle_gamma   90.00
#
_symmetry.space_group_name_H-M   'P 1'
#
loop_
_entity.id
_entity.type
_entity.pdbx_description
1 polymer ?
#
loop_
_entity_poly.entity_id
_entity_poly.type
_entity_poly.pdbx_seq_one_letter_code
_entity_poly.pdbx_strand_id
1 'polypeptide(L)'
;MHAPGARIVAANEAFAQLTGHAREDVIGRNCRFMQGPRTEQDAVRRVVESVRCARQGQVELTNYKADGTAFRNLLSLQPVHDSNGVYRYSIGVLSD
;
A
#
# COMPACT_ATOMS: atom_id res chain seq x y z
N MET A 1 -4.92 -3.62 -20.86
CA MET A 1 -4.44 -4.78 -20.08
C MET A 1 -3.68 -4.25 -18.86
N HIS A 2 -4.33 -4.13 -17.70
CA HIS A 2 -3.70 -3.59 -16.49
C HIS A 2 -2.75 -4.66 -15.95
N ALA A 3 -1.44 -4.40 -15.90
CA ALA A 3 -0.49 -5.30 -15.23
C ALA A 3 -1.02 -5.61 -13.81
N PRO A 4 -0.96 -6.87 -13.33
CA PRO A 4 -1.42 -7.20 -11.99
C PRO A 4 -0.50 -6.48 -10.98
N GLY A 5 -0.94 -5.31 -10.49
CA GLY A 5 -0.25 -4.61 -9.43
C GLY A 5 -0.19 -5.46 -8.15
N ALA A 6 0.80 -5.23 -7.30
CA ALA A 6 0.99 -5.96 -6.05
C ALA A 6 -0.33 -6.09 -5.28
N ARG A 7 -0.69 -7.31 -4.91
CA ARG A 7 -1.93 -7.63 -4.21
C ARG A 7 -1.63 -7.80 -2.72
N ILE A 8 -2.55 -7.35 -1.87
CA ILE A 8 -2.48 -7.60 -0.44
C ILE A 8 -2.67 -9.11 -0.21
N VAL A 9 -1.70 -9.74 0.44
CA VAL A 9 -1.78 -11.16 0.85
C VAL A 9 -2.06 -11.32 2.33
N ALA A 10 -1.83 -10.28 3.12
CA ALA A 10 -2.13 -10.21 4.55
C ALA A 10 -2.37 -8.75 4.95
N ALA A 11 -3.27 -8.55 5.91
CA ALA A 11 -3.48 -7.28 6.61
C ALA A 11 -3.76 -7.59 8.09
N ASN A 12 -3.29 -6.73 8.98
CA ASN A 12 -3.52 -6.86 10.42
C ASN A 12 -4.77 -6.08 10.86
N GLU A 13 -5.16 -6.25 12.12
CA GLU A 13 -6.31 -5.56 12.70
C GLU A 13 -6.15 -4.04 12.70
N ALA A 14 -4.94 -3.53 12.97
CA ALA A 14 -4.66 -2.08 12.96
C ALA A 14 -4.90 -1.46 11.57
N PHE A 15 -4.59 -2.17 10.48
CA PHE A 15 -4.94 -1.74 9.14
C PHE A 15 -6.46 -1.60 8.96
N ALA A 16 -7.23 -2.58 9.42
CA ALA A 16 -8.69 -2.54 9.30
C ALA A 16 -9.29 -1.39 10.12
N GLN A 17 -8.80 -1.17 11.34
CA GLN A 17 -9.23 -0.06 12.20
C GLN A 17 -8.88 1.31 11.60
N LEU A 18 -7.67 1.46 11.06
CA LEU A 18 -7.24 2.72 10.45
C LEU A 18 -8.03 3.05 9.18
N THR A 19 -8.19 2.05 8.30
CA THR A 19 -8.74 2.26 6.96
C THR A 19 -10.26 2.09 6.89
N GLY A 20 -10.88 1.46 7.89
CA GLY A 20 -12.30 1.11 7.89
C GLY A 20 -12.65 -0.04 6.94
N HIS A 21 -11.67 -0.69 6.30
CA HIS A 21 -11.91 -1.85 5.45
C HIS A 21 -11.70 -3.15 6.23
N ALA A 22 -12.67 -4.07 6.15
CA ALA A 22 -12.50 -5.40 6.72
C ALA A 22 -11.34 -6.12 6.01
N ARG A 23 -10.61 -6.94 6.77
CA ARG A 23 -9.43 -7.67 6.25
C ARG A 23 -9.81 -8.53 5.05
N GLU A 24 -10.94 -9.21 5.13
CA GLU A 24 -11.46 -10.13 4.11
C GLU A 24 -11.76 -9.40 2.79
N ASP A 25 -12.14 -8.11 2.86
CA ASP A 25 -12.46 -7.28 1.71
C ASP A 25 -11.22 -6.72 1.00
N VAL A 26 -10.04 -6.80 1.62
CA VAL A 26 -8.80 -6.22 1.07
C VAL A 26 -7.82 -7.28 0.55
N ILE A 27 -7.89 -8.51 1.06
CA ILE A 27 -7.05 -9.61 0.55
C ILE A 27 -7.31 -9.80 -0.96
N GLY A 28 -6.23 -9.93 -1.73
CA GLY A 28 -6.28 -10.11 -3.18
C GLY A 28 -6.45 -8.81 -3.98
N ARG A 29 -6.74 -7.68 -3.32
CA ARG A 29 -6.84 -6.36 -3.97
C ARG A 29 -5.52 -5.63 -3.94
N ASN A 30 -5.35 -4.72 -4.88
CA ASN A 30 -4.24 -3.77 -4.84
C ASN A 30 -4.62 -2.57 -3.96
N CYS A 31 -3.70 -2.08 -3.13
CA CYS A 31 -3.91 -0.97 -2.19
C CYS A 31 -4.40 0.35 -2.81
N ARG A 32 -4.40 0.49 -4.15
CA ARG A 32 -4.89 1.70 -4.83
C ARG A 32 -6.35 2.04 -4.54
N PHE A 33 -7.14 1.14 -3.95
CA PHE A 33 -8.51 1.46 -3.52
C PHE A 33 -8.56 2.57 -2.45
N MET A 34 -7.47 2.81 -1.72
CA MET A 34 -7.37 3.92 -0.77
C MET A 34 -7.03 5.26 -1.44
N GLN A 35 -6.82 5.30 -2.76
CA GLN A 35 -6.52 6.54 -3.49
C GLN A 35 -7.82 7.25 -3.87
N GLY A 36 -7.78 8.58 -3.95
CA GLY A 36 -8.93 9.40 -4.30
C GLY A 36 -8.54 10.75 -4.90
N PRO A 37 -9.49 11.71 -4.99
CA PRO A 37 -9.31 12.95 -5.76
C PRO A 37 -8.11 13.81 -5.34
N ARG A 38 -7.70 13.76 -4.07
CA ARG A 38 -6.57 14.54 -3.54
C ARG A 38 -5.27 13.74 -3.43
N THR A 39 -5.23 12.48 -3.89
CA THR A 39 -4.01 11.68 -3.85
C THR A 39 -2.98 12.22 -4.85
N GLU A 40 -1.79 12.49 -4.36
CA GLU A 40 -0.70 13.09 -5.12
C GLU A 40 -0.09 12.06 -6.08
N GLN A 41 -0.21 12.31 -7.39
CA GLN A 41 0.26 11.37 -8.41
C GLN A 41 1.76 11.13 -8.34
N ASP A 42 2.53 12.14 -7.95
CA ASP A 42 3.98 12.05 -7.77
C ASP A 42 4.35 11.10 -6.62
N ALA A 43 3.60 11.13 -5.51
CA ALA A 43 3.76 10.21 -4.41
C ALA A 43 3.40 8.78 -4.84
N VAL A 44 2.32 8.60 -5.59
CA VAL A 44 1.94 7.30 -6.16
C VAL A 44 3.03 6.75 -7.06
N ARG A 45 3.67 7.57 -7.91
CA ARG A 45 4.80 7.13 -8.74
C ARG A 45 5.97 6.63 -7.89
N ARG A 46 6.34 7.32 -6.81
CA ARG A 46 7.40 6.88 -5.88
C ARG A 46 7.07 5.55 -5.19
N VAL A 47 5.81 5.34 -4.82
CA VAL A 47 5.34 4.04 -4.28
C VAL A 47 5.50 2.93 -5.32
N VAL A 48 5.08 3.19 -6.56
CA VAL A 48 5.20 2.21 -7.66
C VAL A 48 6.67 1.89 -7.94
N GLU A 49 7.54 2.88 -7.98
CA GLU A 49 8.99 2.69 -8.16
C GLU A 49 9.61 1.88 -7.03
N SER A 50 9.25 2.16 -5.77
CA SER A 50 9.74 1.41 -4.61
C SER A 50 9.40 -0.08 -4.71
N VAL A 51 8.16 -0.40 -5.10
CA VAL A 51 7.71 -1.78 -5.31
C VAL A 51 8.40 -2.41 -6.53
N ARG A 52 8.47 -1.72 -7.67
CA ARG A 52 9.06 -2.27 -8.91
C ARG A 52 10.56 -2.51 -8.80
N CYS A 53 11.27 -1.66 -8.09
CA CYS A 53 12.72 -1.74 -7.95
C CYS A 53 13.14 -2.50 -6.69
N ALA A 54 12.21 -3.09 -5.93
CA ALA A 54 12.47 -3.73 -4.65
C ALA A 54 13.33 -2.84 -3.72
N ARG A 55 12.93 -1.56 -3.59
CA ARG A 55 13.63 -0.56 -2.76
C ARG A 55 12.80 -0.22 -1.53
N GLN A 56 13.50 -0.08 -0.40
CA GLN A 56 12.91 0.52 0.78
C GLN A 56 12.60 1.99 0.51
N GLY A 57 11.49 2.48 1.06
CA GLY A 57 11.14 3.88 0.95
C GLY A 57 10.04 4.28 1.91
N GLN A 58 9.92 5.58 2.14
CA GLN A 58 8.82 6.18 2.87
C GLN A 58 8.21 7.28 1.99
N VAL A 59 6.89 7.26 1.86
CA VAL A 59 6.16 8.18 1.00
C VAL A 59 4.93 8.66 1.74
N GLU A 60 4.80 9.98 1.86
CA GLU A 60 3.60 10.60 2.38
C GLU A 60 2.59 10.83 1.25
N LEU A 61 1.38 10.26 1.33
CA LEU A 61 0.30 10.40 0.32
C LEU A 61 -1.09 10.59 0.96
N THR A 62 -2.02 11.30 0.30
CA THR A 62 -3.42 11.33 0.76
C THR A 62 -4.07 9.99 0.46
N ASN A 63 -4.61 9.34 1.50
CA ASN A 63 -5.44 8.15 1.38
C ASN A 63 -6.84 8.40 1.95
N TYR A 64 -7.76 7.50 1.60
CA TYR A 64 -9.17 7.57 1.93
C TYR A 64 -9.58 6.28 2.64
N LYS A 65 -10.29 6.42 3.76
CA LYS A 65 -10.92 5.33 4.49
C LYS A 65 -12.16 4.83 3.73
N ALA A 66 -12.73 3.71 4.17
CA ALA A 66 -13.91 3.09 3.54
C ALA A 66 -15.14 4.02 3.49
N ASP A 67 -15.27 4.93 4.46
CA ASP A 67 -16.33 5.94 4.54
C ASP A 67 -16.06 7.19 3.67
N GLY A 68 -14.90 7.24 2.99
CA GLY A 68 -14.46 8.40 2.21
C GLY A 68 -13.73 9.48 3.01
N THR A 69 -13.51 9.29 4.31
CA THR A 69 -12.70 10.20 5.13
C THR A 69 -11.25 10.18 4.64
N ALA A 70 -10.72 11.35 4.29
CA ALA A 70 -9.33 11.48 3.87
C ALA A 70 -8.40 11.55 5.09
N PHE A 71 -7.24 10.92 4.99
CA PHE A 71 -6.16 11.01 5.96
C PHE A 71 -4.80 11.12 5.26
N ARG A 72 -3.83 11.71 5.95
CA ARG A 72 -2.43 11.76 5.49
C ARG A 72 -1.79 10.43 5.85
N ASN A 73 -1.34 9.65 4.87
CA ASN A 73 -0.69 8.37 5.14
C ASN A 73 0.82 8.51 4.95
N LEU A 74 1.60 8.32 6.01
CA LEU A 74 3.05 8.10 5.90
C LEU A 74 3.32 6.62 5.63
N LEU A 75 3.27 6.24 4.34
CA LEU A 75 3.46 4.86 3.91
C LEU A 75 4.93 4.47 3.91
N SER A 76 5.31 3.52 4.74
CA SER A 76 6.64 2.89 4.72
C SER A 76 6.59 1.56 3.98
N LEU A 77 7.52 1.33 3.05
CA LEU A 77 7.61 0.13 2.22
C LEU A 77 8.96 -0.54 2.43
N GLN A 78 8.94 -1.84 2.71
CA GLN A 78 10.15 -2.65 2.85
C GLN A 78 10.06 -3.91 1.98
N PRO A 79 11.01 -4.15 1.07
CA PRO A 79 11.06 -5.37 0.27
C PRO A 79 11.50 -6.56 1.13
N VAL A 80 10.88 -7.71 0.88
CA VAL A 80 11.20 -9.00 1.51
C VAL A 80 11.70 -9.95 0.42
N HIS A 81 12.87 -10.50 0.64
CA HIS A 81 13.52 -11.45 -0.24
C HIS A 81 13.50 -12.84 0.40
N ASP A 82 13.42 -13.89 -0.42
CA ASP A 82 13.61 -15.26 0.05
C ASP A 82 15.09 -15.57 0.30
N SER A 83 15.40 -16.80 0.73
CA SER A 83 16.76 -17.25 1.01
C SER A 83 17.71 -17.23 -0.19
N ASN A 84 17.19 -17.13 -1.41
CA ASN A 84 17.97 -17.01 -2.64
C ASN A 84 18.16 -15.54 -3.07
N GLY A 85 17.69 -14.58 -2.27
CA GLY A 85 17.73 -13.16 -2.60
C GLY A 85 16.66 -12.72 -3.60
N VAL A 86 15.66 -13.57 -3.88
CA VAL A 86 14.59 -13.23 -4.83
C VAL A 86 13.52 -12.40 -4.14
N TYR A 87 13.17 -11.25 -4.70
CA TYR A 87 12.09 -10.40 -4.20
C TYR A 87 10.74 -11.11 -4.29
N ARG A 88 10.08 -11.33 -3.14
CA ARG A 88 8.79 -12.05 -3.06
C ARG A 88 7.64 -11.16 -2.64
N TYR A 89 7.86 -10.30 -1.64
CA TYR A 89 6.80 -9.51 -1.01
C TYR A 89 7.31 -8.13 -0.63
N SER A 90 6.40 -7.18 -0.46
CA SER A 90 6.69 -5.94 0.27
C SER A 90 5.82 -5.87 1.52
N ILE A 91 6.41 -5.40 2.61
CA ILE A 91 5.69 -5.02 3.82
C ILE A 91 5.38 -3.53 3.71
N GLY A 92 4.10 -3.18 3.86
CA GLY A 92 3.63 -1.80 3.92
C GLY A 92 3.17 -1.47 5.34
N VAL A 93 3.66 -0.37 5.91
CA VAL A 93 3.20 0.17 7.19
C VAL A 93 2.54 1.52 6.94
N LEU A 94 1.32 1.68 7.45
CA LEU A 94 0.54 2.90 7.34
C LEU A 94 0.61 3.64 8.68
N SER A 95 0.65 4.97 8.62
CA SER A 95 0.61 5.85 9.80
C SER A 95 -0.16 7.10 9.43
N ASP A 96 -1.10 7.51 10.29
CA ASP A 96 -1.95 8.69 10.06
C ASP A 96 -1.42 9.98 10.69
#